data_AF-A0A2N4XHL5-F1
#
_entry.id   AF-A0A2N4XHL5-F1
#
_cell.length_a   1.000
_cell.length_b   1.000
_cell.length_c   1.000
_cell.angle_alpha   90.00
_cell.angle_beta   90.00
_cell.angle_gamma   90.00
#
_symmetry.space_group_name_H-M   'P 1'
#
loop_
_entity.id
_entity.type
_entity.pdbx_description
1 polymer ?
#
loop_
_entity_poly.entity_id
_entity_poly.type
_entity_poly.pdbx_seq_one_letter_code
_entity_poly.pdbx_strand_id
1 'polypeptide(L)'
;MNSFEHIETIDDAIFTEQTLSLKVNERQSPKLILIRGLIGSIKIKHNLYESEFEQSLDYFDLLKTKTHIPPLERLTEYLGGELSIEELGDIFKNRRFLKQNQQFFYKLNNEFSNFFYYENKESHTTAFAFLYRILETISYAFPLIYASKSNDFKGTYSFLKDCLSGNKDKGELGFFKSFIKTIFSEDPLYESSITINIIADNEEIQGLLFRAFDKICIDKNIFSPTDTVEPRSISIKFAEYSSFIINLRNRFFHLFNSGQPNLQSDDILDADYFFKLVNKQTAYWLSIVLIEILKYSIEKCED
;
A
#
# COMPACT_ATOMS: atom_id res chain seq x y z
N MET A 1 3.10 2.86 -25.49
CA MET A 1 1.69 2.50 -25.27
C MET A 1 1.51 2.28 -23.78
N ASN A 2 0.54 2.92 -23.13
CA ASN A 2 0.26 2.66 -21.71
C ASN A 2 -0.31 1.24 -21.59
N SER A 3 0.11 0.46 -20.61
CA SER A 3 -0.43 -0.90 -20.41
C SER A 3 -1.88 -0.90 -19.92
N PHE A 4 -2.27 0.16 -19.22
CA PHE A 4 -3.60 0.31 -18.63
C PHE A 4 -4.24 1.65 -18.99
N GLU A 5 -5.55 1.62 -19.11
CA GLU A 5 -6.43 2.79 -19.15
C GLU A 5 -7.34 2.77 -17.91
N HIS A 6 -7.57 3.94 -17.32
CA HIS A 6 -8.39 4.13 -16.12
C HIS A 6 -9.65 4.90 -16.49
N ILE A 7 -10.79 4.30 -16.19
CA ILE A 7 -12.11 4.74 -16.63
C ILE A 7 -12.90 5.19 -15.40
N GLU A 8 -13.54 6.36 -15.50
CA GLU A 8 -14.41 6.90 -14.45
C GLU A 8 -15.64 6.02 -14.24
N THR A 9 -16.05 5.85 -12.98
CA THR A 9 -17.25 5.10 -12.61
C THR A 9 -18.27 5.94 -11.83
N ILE A 10 -17.87 7.12 -11.35
CA ILE A 10 -18.80 8.07 -10.72
C ILE A 10 -19.60 8.80 -11.80
N ASP A 11 -20.90 8.98 -11.54
CA ASP A 11 -21.81 9.71 -12.42
C ASP A 11 -21.32 11.15 -12.67
N ASP A 12 -21.32 11.56 -13.93
CA ASP A 12 -20.94 12.90 -14.37
C ASP A 12 -21.76 14.00 -13.69
N ALA A 13 -23.01 13.71 -13.30
CA ALA A 13 -23.88 14.65 -12.58
C ALA A 13 -23.37 15.02 -11.17
N ILE A 14 -22.48 14.22 -10.58
CA ILE A 14 -21.91 14.48 -9.25
C ILE A 14 -20.80 15.54 -9.32
N PHE A 15 -20.17 15.72 -10.49
CA PHE A 15 -19.07 16.67 -10.63
C PHE A 15 -19.60 18.08 -10.94
N THR A 16 -19.14 19.05 -10.15
CA THR A 16 -19.34 20.47 -10.40
C THR A 16 -18.13 21.05 -11.13
N GLU A 17 -18.20 22.30 -11.57
CA GLU A 17 -17.05 23.00 -12.16
C GLU A 17 -15.83 23.02 -11.19
N GLN A 18 -16.09 23.09 -9.88
CA GLN A 18 -15.05 23.11 -8.86
C GLN A 18 -14.41 21.73 -8.64
N THR A 19 -15.19 20.65 -8.78
CA THR A 19 -14.73 19.28 -8.49
C THR A 19 -14.37 18.48 -9.74
N LEU A 20 -14.46 19.06 -10.94
CA LEU A 20 -14.11 18.41 -12.21
C LEU A 20 -12.65 17.92 -12.26
N SER A 21 -11.76 18.55 -11.50
CA SER A 21 -10.37 18.12 -11.33
C SER A 21 -10.23 16.77 -10.61
N LEU A 22 -11.27 16.29 -9.93
CA LEU A 22 -11.33 14.98 -9.26
C LEU A 22 -11.89 13.87 -10.15
N LYS A 23 -12.41 14.20 -11.33
CA LYS A 23 -12.90 13.22 -12.31
C LYS A 23 -11.76 12.53 -13.03
N VAL A 24 -11.76 11.20 -13.07
CA VAL A 24 -10.77 10.39 -13.80
C VAL A 24 -10.92 10.58 -15.31
N ASN A 25 -9.81 10.92 -15.98
CA ASN A 25 -9.72 11.01 -17.44
C ASN A 25 -8.25 10.88 -17.88
N GLU A 26 -8.00 10.78 -19.19
CA GLU A 26 -6.66 10.56 -19.77
C GLU A 26 -5.60 11.61 -19.36
N ARG A 27 -6.02 12.82 -19.00
CA ARG A 27 -5.12 13.94 -18.65
C ARG A 27 -4.92 14.09 -17.15
N GLN A 28 -5.51 13.22 -16.34
CA GLN A 28 -5.47 13.39 -14.90
C GLN A 28 -4.12 13.10 -14.28
N SER A 29 -3.94 13.69 -13.10
CA SER A 29 -2.81 13.43 -12.23
C SER A 29 -2.70 11.93 -11.88
N PRO A 30 -1.51 11.31 -12.04
CA PRO A 30 -1.28 9.96 -11.57
C PRO A 30 -1.57 9.77 -10.07
N LYS A 31 -1.42 10.84 -9.26
CA LYS A 31 -1.79 10.81 -7.83
C LYS A 31 -3.28 10.59 -7.64
N LEU A 32 -4.10 11.30 -8.41
CA LEU A 32 -5.56 11.18 -8.33
C LEU A 32 -5.98 9.78 -8.73
N ILE A 33 -5.53 9.31 -9.90
CA ILE A 33 -5.86 7.98 -10.41
C ILE A 33 -5.47 6.90 -9.40
N LEU A 34 -4.28 7.03 -8.81
CA LEU A 34 -3.79 6.10 -7.81
C LEU A 34 -4.70 6.06 -6.57
N ILE A 35 -5.04 7.21 -5.97
CA ILE A 35 -5.91 7.21 -4.79
C ILE A 35 -7.32 6.72 -5.14
N ARG A 36 -7.87 7.11 -6.30
CA ARG A 36 -9.17 6.65 -6.79
C ARG A 36 -9.20 5.13 -7.00
N GLY A 37 -8.09 4.55 -7.44
CA GLY A 37 -7.89 3.10 -7.51
C GLY A 37 -7.84 2.44 -6.14
N LEU A 38 -7.17 3.05 -5.16
CA LEU A 38 -7.08 2.52 -3.80
C LEU A 38 -8.39 2.63 -3.01
N ILE A 39 -9.22 3.65 -3.26
CA ILE A 39 -10.58 3.78 -2.69
C ILE A 39 -11.58 2.80 -3.36
N GLY A 40 -11.22 2.24 -4.51
CA GLY A 40 -12.10 1.35 -5.26
C GLY A 40 -13.20 2.11 -6.01
N SER A 41 -12.82 3.11 -6.81
CA SER A 41 -13.75 4.02 -7.48
C SER A 41 -13.43 4.24 -8.96
N ILE A 42 -12.82 3.24 -9.60
CA ILE A 42 -12.47 3.27 -11.01
C ILE A 42 -12.68 1.91 -11.67
N LYS A 43 -12.80 1.93 -12.98
CA LYS A 43 -12.66 0.75 -13.83
C LYS A 43 -11.29 0.78 -14.51
N ILE A 44 -10.69 -0.39 -14.70
CA ILE A 44 -9.36 -0.52 -15.29
C ILE A 44 -9.46 -1.41 -16.52
N LYS A 45 -8.89 -0.94 -17.63
CA LYS A 45 -8.76 -1.67 -18.88
C LYS A 45 -7.30 -2.04 -19.14
N HIS A 46 -7.03 -3.31 -19.39
CA HIS A 46 -5.70 -3.77 -19.80
C HIS A 46 -5.59 -3.72 -21.33
N ASN A 47 -4.81 -2.79 -21.87
CA ASN A 47 -4.79 -2.46 -23.30
C ASN A 47 -4.27 -3.58 -24.21
N LEU A 48 -3.40 -4.47 -23.71
CA LEU A 48 -2.94 -5.62 -24.52
C LEU A 48 -4.03 -6.69 -24.71
N TYR A 49 -4.83 -6.93 -23.67
CA TYR A 49 -5.80 -8.03 -23.63
C TYR A 49 -7.24 -7.54 -23.83
N GLU A 50 -7.43 -6.22 -23.95
CA GLU A 50 -8.74 -5.55 -24.07
C GLU A 50 -9.73 -5.98 -22.99
N SER A 51 -9.23 -6.38 -21.81
CA SER A 51 -10.04 -6.83 -20.69
C SER A 51 -10.26 -5.72 -19.70
N GLU A 52 -11.51 -5.57 -19.25
CA GLU A 52 -11.93 -4.58 -18.27
C GLU A 52 -12.39 -5.24 -16.97
N PHE A 53 -12.14 -4.56 -15.85
CA PHE A 53 -12.67 -4.96 -14.55
C PHE A 53 -12.88 -3.73 -13.67
N GLU A 54 -13.83 -3.82 -12.75
CA GLU A 54 -14.07 -2.79 -11.75
C GLU A 54 -13.13 -3.01 -10.57
N GLN A 55 -12.38 -1.98 -10.22
CA GLN A 55 -11.67 -1.95 -8.96
C GLN A 55 -12.55 -1.22 -7.95
N SER A 56 -13.29 -2.01 -7.16
CA SER A 56 -14.29 -1.55 -6.18
C SER A 56 -13.87 -1.74 -4.72
N LEU A 57 -12.70 -2.34 -4.48
CA LEU A 57 -12.23 -2.60 -3.12
C LEU A 57 -11.56 -1.35 -2.53
N ASP A 58 -12.02 -0.92 -1.36
CA ASP A 58 -11.38 0.13 -0.60
C ASP A 58 -10.22 -0.43 0.25
N TYR A 59 -9.00 -0.09 -0.14
CA TYR A 59 -7.76 -0.46 0.54
C TYR A 59 -7.37 0.51 1.66
N PHE A 60 -8.20 1.50 2.01
CA PHE A 60 -8.03 2.29 3.23
C PHE A 60 -8.93 1.81 4.37
N ASP A 61 -9.87 0.90 4.10
CA ASP A 61 -10.80 0.37 5.09
C ASP A 61 -11.04 -1.14 4.93
N LEU A 62 -10.17 -1.94 5.57
CA LEU A 62 -10.28 -3.40 5.56
C LEU A 62 -11.61 -3.92 6.11
N LEU A 63 -12.18 -3.20 7.09
CA LEU A 63 -13.39 -3.56 7.83
C LEU A 63 -14.68 -3.11 7.12
N LYS A 64 -14.56 -2.37 6.01
CA LYS A 64 -15.70 -1.88 5.23
C LYS A 64 -16.69 -1.04 6.05
N THR A 65 -16.19 -0.33 7.06
CA THR A 65 -16.97 0.59 7.90
C THR A 65 -17.54 1.78 7.13
N LYS A 66 -16.87 2.21 6.06
CA LYS A 66 -17.19 3.41 5.28
C LYS A 66 -17.87 3.13 3.94
N THR A 67 -18.32 1.91 3.66
CA THR A 67 -18.91 1.58 2.35
C THR A 67 -20.20 2.32 2.04
N HIS A 68 -20.87 2.87 3.06
CA HIS A 68 -22.06 3.70 2.92
C HIS A 68 -21.74 5.15 2.49
N ILE A 69 -20.48 5.57 2.62
CA ILE A 69 -20.02 6.91 2.29
C ILE A 69 -19.62 6.95 0.80
N PRO A 70 -20.10 7.95 0.02
CA PRO A 70 -19.71 8.16 -1.37
C PRO A 70 -18.19 8.26 -1.56
N PRO A 71 -17.61 7.76 -2.68
CA PRO A 71 -16.16 7.69 -2.81
C PRO A 71 -15.42 9.04 -2.79
N LEU A 72 -16.04 10.13 -3.22
CA LEU A 72 -15.43 11.47 -3.13
C LEU A 72 -15.40 11.99 -1.69
N GLU A 73 -16.41 11.68 -0.88
CA GLU A 73 -16.42 12.00 0.55
C GLU A 73 -15.43 11.11 1.32
N ARG A 74 -15.30 9.83 0.96
CA ARG A 74 -14.23 8.98 1.53
C ARG A 74 -12.84 9.57 1.26
N LEU A 75 -12.63 10.11 0.06
CA LEU A 75 -11.36 10.71 -0.33
C LEU A 75 -11.00 11.90 0.56
N THR A 76 -11.95 12.77 0.90
CA THR A 76 -11.70 13.88 1.82
C THR A 76 -11.43 13.40 3.24
N GLU A 77 -12.17 12.40 3.72
CA GLU A 77 -11.93 11.80 5.04
C GLU A 77 -10.52 11.20 5.16
N TYR A 78 -10.03 10.52 4.13
CA TYR A 78 -8.69 9.91 4.16
C TYR A 78 -7.55 10.93 4.01
N LEU A 79 -7.78 12.06 3.34
CA LEU A 79 -6.74 13.06 3.07
C LEU A 79 -6.69 14.21 4.08
N GLY A 80 -7.64 14.33 4.99
CA GLY A 80 -7.58 15.41 5.98
C GLY A 80 -8.80 15.60 6.87
N GLY A 81 -9.95 14.98 6.57
CA GLY A 81 -11.18 15.03 7.39
C GLY A 81 -11.87 16.40 7.47
N GLU A 82 -11.09 17.48 7.46
CA GLU A 82 -11.51 18.87 7.50
C GLU A 82 -11.65 19.49 6.10
N LEU A 83 -11.09 18.85 5.07
CA LEU A 83 -11.19 19.31 3.68
C LEU A 83 -12.59 19.03 3.11
N SER A 84 -13.20 20.05 2.53
CA SER A 84 -14.36 19.91 1.64
C SER A 84 -13.96 19.30 0.29
N ILE A 85 -14.94 18.78 -0.45
CA ILE A 85 -14.70 18.21 -1.79
C ILE A 85 -14.22 19.31 -2.75
N GLU A 86 -14.72 20.53 -2.59
CA GLU A 86 -14.32 21.70 -3.37
C GLU A 86 -12.86 22.09 -3.13
N GLU A 87 -12.42 22.16 -1.86
CA GLU A 87 -11.02 22.43 -1.50
C GLU A 87 -10.09 21.36 -2.06
N LEU A 88 -10.51 20.10 -1.96
CA LEU A 88 -9.78 19.00 -2.58
C LEU A 88 -9.70 19.16 -4.12
N GLY A 89 -10.80 19.59 -4.75
CA GLY A 89 -10.83 19.95 -6.16
C GLY A 89 -9.77 21.00 -6.50
N ASP A 90 -9.62 22.03 -5.68
CA ASP A 90 -8.63 23.09 -5.89
C ASP A 90 -7.19 22.60 -5.71
N ILE A 91 -6.93 21.73 -4.72
CA ILE A 91 -5.64 21.04 -4.56
C ILE A 91 -5.29 20.27 -5.85
N PHE A 92 -6.24 19.55 -6.42
CA PHE A 92 -6.05 18.79 -7.66
C PHE A 92 -6.12 19.66 -8.94
N LYS A 93 -6.32 20.97 -8.85
CA LYS A 93 -6.03 21.94 -9.92
C LYS A 93 -4.62 22.51 -9.84
N ASN A 94 -3.98 22.45 -8.66
CA ASN A 94 -2.68 23.07 -8.43
C ASN A 94 -1.58 22.38 -9.25
N ARG A 95 -1.10 23.06 -10.30
CA ARG A 95 -0.08 22.52 -11.22
C ARG A 95 1.23 22.13 -10.53
N ARG A 96 1.63 22.81 -9.45
CA ARG A 96 2.85 22.48 -8.70
C ARG A 96 2.69 21.13 -8.02
N PHE A 97 1.57 20.94 -7.33
CA PHE A 97 1.23 19.66 -6.70
C PHE A 97 1.15 18.53 -7.73
N LEU A 98 0.47 18.75 -8.86
CA LEU A 98 0.30 17.71 -9.89
C LEU A 98 1.61 17.28 -10.56
N LYS A 99 2.50 18.22 -10.87
CA LYS A 99 3.75 17.93 -11.59
C LYS A 99 4.86 17.37 -10.68
N GLN A 100 4.78 17.61 -9.37
CA GLN A 100 5.80 17.14 -8.44
C GLN A 100 5.85 15.61 -8.41
N ASN A 101 7.02 15.06 -8.75
CA ASN A 101 7.28 13.62 -8.80
C ASN A 101 6.31 12.86 -9.72
N GLN A 102 5.78 13.51 -10.76
CA GLN A 102 4.76 12.93 -11.64
C GLN A 102 5.18 11.58 -12.24
N GLN A 103 6.43 11.46 -12.72
CA GLN A 103 6.93 10.21 -13.29
C GLN A 103 7.00 9.08 -12.25
N PHE A 104 7.32 9.40 -11.00
CA PHE A 104 7.32 8.44 -9.91
C PHE A 104 5.89 7.94 -9.63
N PHE A 105 4.92 8.85 -9.47
CA PHE A 105 3.53 8.46 -9.24
C PHE A 105 2.91 7.73 -10.44
N TYR A 106 3.33 8.06 -11.67
CA TYR A 106 2.93 7.30 -12.86
C TYR A 106 3.43 5.86 -12.81
N LYS A 107 4.71 5.64 -12.47
CA LYS A 107 5.25 4.28 -12.29
C LYS A 107 4.53 3.53 -11.17
N LEU A 108 4.33 4.19 -10.03
CA LEU A 108 3.63 3.61 -8.89
C LEU A 108 2.19 3.21 -9.24
N ASN A 109 1.45 4.07 -9.94
CA ASN A 109 0.11 3.76 -10.43
C ASN A 109 0.10 2.55 -11.38
N ASN A 110 1.11 2.42 -12.24
CA ASN A 110 1.24 1.24 -13.11
C ASN A 110 1.51 -0.05 -12.31
N GLU A 111 2.31 -0.01 -11.25
CA GLU A 111 2.52 -1.17 -10.37
C GLU A 111 1.22 -1.56 -9.65
N PHE A 112 0.46 -0.60 -9.11
CA PHE A 112 -0.86 -0.86 -8.51
C PHE A 112 -1.87 -1.39 -9.53
N SER A 113 -1.87 -0.86 -10.75
CA SER A 113 -2.77 -1.35 -11.82
C SER A 113 -2.48 -2.81 -12.19
N ASN A 114 -1.20 -3.20 -12.22
CA ASN A 114 -0.83 -4.61 -12.37
C ASN A 114 -1.28 -5.44 -11.19
N PHE A 115 -1.06 -4.98 -9.95
CA PHE A 115 -1.57 -5.66 -8.76
C PHE A 115 -3.08 -5.91 -8.86
N PHE A 116 -3.88 -4.87 -9.13
CA PHE A 116 -5.33 -4.98 -9.26
C PHE A 116 -5.73 -5.97 -10.36
N TYR A 117 -5.05 -5.93 -11.50
CA TYR A 117 -5.31 -6.82 -12.63
C TYR A 117 -5.08 -8.29 -12.26
N TYR A 118 -3.92 -8.62 -11.66
CA TYR A 118 -3.61 -10.00 -11.30
C TYR A 118 -4.43 -10.49 -10.11
N GLU A 119 -4.78 -9.61 -9.17
CA GLU A 119 -5.69 -9.93 -8.07
C GLU A 119 -7.09 -10.27 -8.60
N ASN A 120 -7.61 -9.50 -9.56
CA ASN A 120 -8.90 -9.78 -10.22
C ASN A 120 -8.87 -11.05 -11.09
N LYS A 121 -7.68 -11.47 -11.56
CA LYS A 121 -7.47 -12.73 -12.28
C LYS A 121 -7.26 -13.93 -11.35
N GLU A 122 -7.37 -13.74 -10.04
CA GLU A 122 -7.09 -14.76 -9.01
C GLU A 122 -5.65 -15.30 -9.07
N SER A 123 -4.72 -14.57 -9.70
CA SER A 123 -3.28 -14.87 -9.71
C SER A 123 -2.61 -14.12 -8.55
N HIS A 124 -2.96 -14.52 -7.34
CA HIS A 124 -2.57 -13.85 -6.10
C HIS A 124 -1.05 -13.84 -5.86
N THR A 125 -0.34 -14.88 -6.28
CA THR A 125 1.13 -14.96 -6.20
C THR A 125 1.77 -13.88 -7.07
N THR A 126 1.27 -13.70 -8.29
CA THR A 126 1.72 -12.65 -9.21
C THR A 126 1.34 -11.27 -8.69
N ALA A 127 0.13 -11.12 -8.17
CA ALA A 127 -0.33 -9.88 -7.55
C ALA A 127 0.58 -9.46 -6.37
N PHE A 128 1.00 -10.42 -5.52
CA PHE A 128 1.96 -10.17 -4.44
C PHE A 128 3.30 -9.67 -4.96
N ALA A 129 3.81 -10.19 -6.07
CA ALA A 129 5.06 -9.72 -6.66
C ALA A 129 5.01 -8.22 -7.01
N PHE A 130 3.86 -7.72 -7.46
CA PHE A 130 3.65 -6.28 -7.70
C PHE A 130 3.56 -5.48 -6.39
N LEU A 131 2.93 -6.01 -5.34
CA LEU A 131 2.95 -5.38 -4.01
C LEU A 131 4.37 -5.26 -3.45
N TYR A 132 5.20 -6.27 -3.65
CA TYR A 132 6.61 -6.23 -3.27
C TYR A 132 7.39 -5.18 -4.10
N ARG A 133 7.17 -5.09 -5.41
CA ARG A 133 7.78 -4.04 -6.25
C ARG A 133 7.35 -2.63 -5.84
N ILE A 134 6.10 -2.47 -5.40
CA ILE A 134 5.61 -1.22 -4.81
C ILE A 134 6.42 -0.91 -3.54
N LEU A 135 6.58 -1.87 -2.63
CA LEU A 135 7.39 -1.69 -1.43
C LEU A 135 8.81 -1.23 -1.76
N GLU A 136 9.50 -1.90 -2.69
CA GLU A 136 10.85 -1.49 -3.13
C GLU A 136 10.86 -0.05 -3.66
N THR A 137 9.90 0.27 -4.52
CA THR A 137 9.77 1.59 -5.15
C THR A 137 9.58 2.71 -4.11
N ILE A 138 8.74 2.47 -3.09
CA ILE A 138 8.45 3.49 -2.07
C ILE A 138 9.53 3.55 -0.98
N SER A 139 10.25 2.45 -0.73
CA SER A 139 11.20 2.34 0.38
C SER A 139 12.28 3.42 0.35
N TYR A 140 12.73 3.77 -0.86
CA TYR A 140 13.68 4.86 -1.06
C TYR A 140 13.00 6.21 -1.35
N ALA A 141 11.92 6.21 -2.14
CA ALA A 141 11.34 7.44 -2.65
C ALA A 141 10.55 8.23 -1.58
N PHE A 142 9.75 7.55 -0.75
CA PHE A 142 8.87 8.23 0.21
C PHE A 142 9.64 9.03 1.27
N PRO A 143 10.69 8.49 1.92
CA PRO A 143 11.47 9.28 2.86
C PRO A 143 12.10 10.53 2.22
N LEU A 144 12.50 10.46 0.94
CA LEU A 144 13.04 11.61 0.21
C LEU A 144 11.98 12.64 -0.18
N ILE A 145 10.79 12.17 -0.59
CA ILE A 145 9.65 13.05 -0.86
C ILE A 145 9.29 13.81 0.41
N TYR A 146 9.23 13.12 1.55
CA TYR A 146 9.01 13.70 2.86
C TYR A 146 10.08 14.74 3.22
N ALA A 147 11.37 14.37 3.16
CA ALA A 147 12.48 15.28 3.44
C ALA A 147 12.48 16.53 2.55
N SER A 148 12.14 16.39 1.26
CA SER A 148 12.14 17.50 0.29
C SER A 148 11.11 18.60 0.57
N LYS A 149 10.13 18.31 1.43
CA LYS A 149 9.03 19.21 1.79
C LYS A 149 9.14 19.78 3.20
N SER A 150 10.16 19.36 3.96
CA SER A 150 10.43 19.91 5.27
C SER A 150 11.11 21.27 5.14
N ASN A 151 10.60 22.26 5.88
CA ASN A 151 11.17 23.61 5.95
C ASN A 151 12.29 23.73 7.02
N ASP A 152 12.54 22.69 7.81
CA ASP A 152 13.61 22.63 8.80
C ASP A 152 14.82 21.87 8.25
N PHE A 153 15.84 22.61 7.79
CA PHE A 153 17.09 22.02 7.29
C PHE A 153 17.82 21.17 8.35
N LYS A 154 17.79 21.59 9.62
CA LYS A 154 18.48 20.89 10.70
C LYS A 154 17.74 19.61 11.09
N GLY A 155 16.41 19.68 11.14
CA GLY A 155 15.53 18.54 11.31
C GLY A 155 15.66 17.56 10.15
N THR A 156 15.69 18.05 8.91
CA THR A 156 15.85 17.22 7.70
C THR A 156 17.20 16.52 7.66
N TYR A 157 18.28 17.22 8.01
CA TYR A 157 19.60 16.59 8.12
C TYR A 157 19.63 15.52 9.21
N SER A 158 19.06 15.80 10.39
CA SER A 158 18.96 14.82 11.47
C SER A 158 18.12 13.61 11.05
N PHE A 159 16.97 13.84 10.43
CA PHE A 159 16.09 12.79 9.89
C PHE A 159 16.81 11.90 8.86
N LEU A 160 17.45 12.49 7.85
CA LEU A 160 18.18 11.73 6.84
C LEU A 160 19.36 10.99 7.46
N LYS A 161 20.06 11.61 8.41
CA LYS A 161 21.13 10.95 9.16
C LYS A 161 20.61 9.78 9.97
N ASP A 162 19.48 9.92 10.66
CA ASP A 162 18.88 8.86 11.47
C ASP A 162 18.40 7.71 10.59
N CYS A 163 17.79 8.02 9.44
CA CYS A 163 17.38 6.99 8.48
C CYS A 163 18.59 6.28 7.83
N LEU A 164 19.68 7.00 7.53
CA LEU A 164 20.89 6.45 6.90
C LEU A 164 21.89 5.84 7.90
N SER A 165 21.76 6.11 9.20
CA SER A 165 22.63 5.59 10.26
C SER A 165 22.21 4.22 10.77
N GLY A 166 21.04 3.72 10.36
CA GLY A 166 20.67 2.32 10.56
C GLY A 166 21.72 1.38 9.95
N ASN A 167 21.89 0.19 10.56
CA ASN A 167 22.91 -0.82 10.20
C ASN A 167 23.27 -0.78 8.71
N LYS A 168 24.54 -0.45 8.41
CA LYS A 168 25.07 -0.32 7.04
C LYS A 168 24.78 -1.55 6.16
N ASP A 169 24.52 -2.70 6.77
CA ASP A 169 24.18 -3.96 6.11
C ASP A 169 22.71 -4.08 5.65
N LYS A 170 21.82 -3.15 6.05
CA LYS A 170 20.37 -3.20 5.72
C LYS A 170 19.93 -2.24 4.62
N GLY A 171 20.83 -1.41 4.09
CA GLY A 171 20.60 -0.57 2.90
C GLY A 171 19.30 0.25 2.95
N GLU A 172 18.58 0.29 1.82
CA GLU A 172 17.33 1.04 1.61
C GLU A 172 16.17 0.57 2.53
N LEU A 173 16.21 -0.67 3.01
CA LEU A 173 15.16 -1.24 3.85
C LEU A 173 15.27 -0.77 5.30
N GLY A 174 16.51 -0.64 5.80
CA GLY A 174 16.76 0.01 7.08
C GLY A 174 16.32 1.48 7.07
N PHE A 175 16.57 2.16 5.95
CA PHE A 175 16.14 3.54 5.72
C PHE A 175 14.62 3.68 5.78
N PHE A 176 13.88 2.80 5.11
CA PHE A 176 12.42 2.83 5.13
C PHE A 176 11.82 2.49 6.49
N LYS A 177 12.39 1.53 7.23
CA LYS A 177 11.90 1.19 8.58
C LYS A 177 12.04 2.37 9.55
N SER A 178 13.16 3.08 9.52
CA SER A 178 13.34 4.30 10.30
C SER A 178 12.33 5.38 9.90
N PHE A 179 12.07 5.50 8.60
CA PHE A 179 11.06 6.43 8.09
C PHE A 179 9.66 6.15 8.63
N ILE A 180 9.18 4.91 8.57
CA ILE A 180 7.87 4.51 9.13
C ILE A 180 7.78 4.90 10.61
N LYS A 181 8.83 4.65 11.38
CA LYS A 181 8.89 5.06 12.79
C LYS A 181 8.78 6.58 12.95
N THR A 182 9.44 7.37 12.12
CA THR A 182 9.38 8.83 12.21
C THR A 182 7.98 9.37 11.89
N ILE A 183 7.34 8.90 10.82
CA ILE A 183 6.07 9.49 10.38
C ILE A 183 4.87 9.02 11.20
N PHE A 184 4.94 7.83 11.82
CA PHE A 184 3.84 7.29 12.59
C PHE A 184 4.08 7.30 14.11
N SER A 185 5.20 7.83 14.63
CA SER A 185 5.52 7.70 16.08
C SER A 185 4.46 8.25 17.04
N GLU A 186 3.66 9.21 16.59
CA GLU A 186 2.56 9.82 17.37
C GLU A 186 1.17 9.31 16.93
N ASP A 187 1.10 8.52 15.87
CA ASP A 187 -0.14 7.95 15.34
C ASP A 187 -0.47 6.64 16.09
N PRO A 188 -1.71 6.46 16.60
CA PRO A 188 -2.15 5.20 17.20
C PRO A 188 -1.93 3.96 16.33
N LEU A 189 -1.87 4.11 15.00
CA LEU A 189 -1.56 3.04 14.06
C LEU A 189 -0.18 2.44 14.29
N TYR A 190 0.80 3.17 14.81
CA TYR A 190 2.16 2.66 15.01
C TYR A 190 2.22 1.49 16.00
N GLU A 191 1.44 1.56 17.06
CA GLU A 191 1.31 0.51 18.08
C GLU A 191 0.24 -0.54 17.71
N SER A 192 -0.48 -0.34 16.61
CA SER A 192 -1.50 -1.28 16.14
C SER A 192 -0.90 -2.50 15.43
N SER A 193 -1.76 -3.44 15.07
CA SER A 193 -1.40 -4.61 14.28
C SER A 193 -2.38 -4.82 13.11
N ILE A 194 -1.89 -5.50 12.08
CA ILE A 194 -2.69 -5.92 10.93
C ILE A 194 -2.82 -7.43 10.98
N THR A 195 -4.07 -7.89 11.07
CA THR A 195 -4.42 -9.30 11.20
C THR A 195 -4.67 -9.95 9.83
N ILE A 196 -3.98 -11.06 9.59
CA ILE A 196 -4.23 -11.99 8.50
C ILE A 196 -5.08 -13.13 9.06
N ASN A 197 -6.32 -13.24 8.57
CA ASN A 197 -7.22 -14.32 8.94
C ASN A 197 -6.92 -15.55 8.08
N ILE A 198 -6.64 -16.68 8.72
CA ILE A 198 -6.36 -17.96 8.05
C ILE A 198 -7.69 -18.68 7.87
N ILE A 199 -8.33 -18.43 6.74
CA ILE A 199 -9.56 -19.10 6.36
C ILE A 199 -9.16 -20.39 5.63
N ALA A 200 -9.76 -21.53 5.98
CA ALA A 200 -9.62 -22.80 5.25
C ALA A 200 -10.76 -23.76 5.64
N ASP A 201 -10.91 -24.84 4.87
CA ASP A 201 -12.01 -25.80 5.02
C ASP A 201 -11.99 -26.56 6.36
N ASN A 202 -10.80 -26.77 6.93
CA ASN A 202 -10.64 -27.47 8.20
C ASN A 202 -9.43 -26.94 9.00
N GLU A 203 -9.38 -27.31 10.28
CA GLU A 203 -8.37 -26.84 11.23
C GLU A 203 -6.96 -27.39 10.95
N GLU A 204 -6.84 -28.54 10.29
CA GLU A 204 -5.55 -29.10 9.90
C GLU A 204 -4.85 -28.22 8.85
N ILE A 205 -5.59 -27.81 7.82
CA ILE A 205 -5.11 -26.90 6.78
C ILE A 205 -4.79 -25.52 7.39
N GLN A 206 -5.63 -25.03 8.30
CA GLN A 206 -5.33 -23.79 9.03
C GLN A 206 -4.02 -23.89 9.82
N GLY A 207 -3.79 -25.02 10.50
CA GLY A 207 -2.54 -25.27 11.21
C GLY A 207 -1.32 -25.30 10.29
N LEU A 208 -1.43 -25.88 9.10
CA LEU A 208 -0.35 -25.86 8.10
C LEU A 208 -0.03 -24.43 7.64
N LEU A 209 -1.06 -23.67 7.27
CA LEU A 209 -0.90 -22.27 6.83
C LEU A 209 -0.35 -21.38 7.95
N PHE A 210 -0.82 -21.55 9.19
CA PHE A 210 -0.31 -20.83 10.35
C PHE A 210 1.18 -21.11 10.55
N ARG A 211 1.59 -22.39 10.52
CA ARG A 211 3.00 -22.77 10.62
C ARG A 211 3.84 -22.20 9.47
N ALA A 212 3.29 -22.13 8.25
CA ALA A 212 3.97 -21.50 7.13
C ALA A 212 4.22 -20.00 7.39
N PHE A 213 3.20 -19.26 7.83
CA PHE A 213 3.35 -17.86 8.24
C PHE A 213 4.33 -17.67 9.40
N ASP A 214 4.27 -18.54 10.41
CA ASP A 214 5.17 -18.48 11.55
C ASP A 214 6.63 -18.72 11.15
N LYS A 215 6.89 -19.65 10.22
CA LYS A 215 8.23 -19.94 9.68
C LYS A 215 8.84 -18.79 8.87
N ILE A 216 8.01 -17.92 8.28
CA ILE A 216 8.48 -16.80 7.44
C ILE A 216 9.31 -15.81 8.26
N CYS A 217 8.86 -15.48 9.48
CA CYS A 217 9.54 -14.54 10.37
C CYS A 217 10.30 -15.27 11.49
N ILE A 218 11.62 -15.18 11.44
CA ILE A 218 12.49 -15.65 12.54
C ILE A 218 12.36 -14.73 13.75
N ASP A 219 12.35 -13.41 13.51
CA ASP A 219 12.14 -12.44 14.56
C ASP A 219 10.65 -12.42 14.92
N LYS A 220 10.32 -13.11 16.03
CA LYS A 220 8.95 -13.20 16.54
C LYS A 220 8.42 -11.86 17.05
N ASN A 221 9.30 -10.86 17.24
CA ASN A 221 8.85 -9.51 17.64
C ASN A 221 8.05 -8.80 16.55
N ILE A 222 8.11 -9.27 15.30
CA ILE A 222 7.28 -8.79 14.18
C ILE A 222 5.80 -9.06 14.44
N PHE A 223 5.49 -10.17 15.10
CA PHE A 223 4.12 -10.55 15.43
C PHE A 223 3.62 -9.80 16.67
N SER A 224 2.33 -9.50 16.67
CA SER A 224 1.61 -9.07 17.88
C SER A 224 1.22 -10.31 18.67
N PRO A 225 1.79 -10.53 19.87
CA PRO A 225 1.48 -11.70 20.68
C PRO A 225 0.06 -11.65 21.28
N THR A 226 -0.53 -10.45 21.41
CA THR A 226 -1.88 -10.28 21.96
C THR A 226 -2.96 -10.57 20.93
N ASP A 227 -2.67 -10.32 19.66
CA ASP A 227 -3.68 -10.35 18.59
C ASP A 227 -3.55 -11.58 17.68
N THR A 228 -2.49 -12.39 17.86
CA THR A 228 -2.26 -13.63 17.11
C THR A 228 -3.00 -14.79 17.80
N VAL A 229 -3.80 -15.54 17.05
CA VAL A 229 -4.60 -16.65 17.57
C VAL A 229 -4.32 -17.90 16.75
N GLU A 230 -3.50 -18.81 17.26
CA GLU A 230 -3.22 -20.09 16.58
C GLU A 230 -4.45 -21.01 16.60
N PRO A 231 -4.81 -21.68 15.47
CA PRO A 231 -4.25 -21.57 14.12
C PRO A 231 -5.04 -20.60 13.21
N ARG A 232 -5.89 -19.74 13.77
CA ARG A 232 -6.93 -18.98 13.06
C ARG A 232 -6.44 -17.67 12.46
N SER A 233 -5.43 -17.02 13.05
CA SER A 233 -4.95 -15.72 12.58
C SER A 233 -3.52 -15.44 13.01
N ILE A 234 -2.82 -14.67 12.18
CA ILE A 234 -1.53 -14.09 12.54
C ILE A 234 -1.60 -12.57 12.46
N SER A 235 -1.11 -11.88 13.48
CA SER A 235 -1.18 -10.42 13.56
C SER A 235 0.22 -9.84 13.52
N ILE A 236 0.46 -8.93 12.60
CA ILE A 236 1.77 -8.31 12.37
C ILE A 236 1.71 -6.87 12.87
N LYS A 237 2.66 -6.45 13.69
CA LYS A 237 2.72 -5.05 14.15
C LYS A 237 2.88 -4.11 12.96
N PHE A 238 2.14 -3.01 12.95
CA PHE A 238 2.11 -2.07 11.82
C PHE A 238 3.51 -1.57 11.46
N ALA A 239 4.32 -1.19 12.46
CA ALA A 239 5.69 -0.73 12.27
C ALA A 239 6.64 -1.78 11.65
N GLU A 240 6.29 -3.07 11.78
CA GLU A 240 7.08 -4.20 11.30
C GLU A 240 6.53 -4.83 10.02
N TYR A 241 5.45 -4.29 9.46
CA TYR A 241 4.78 -4.89 8.31
C TYR A 241 5.66 -4.91 7.06
N SER A 242 6.51 -3.89 6.86
CA SER A 242 7.53 -3.91 5.81
C SER A 242 8.51 -5.08 5.96
N SER A 243 9.01 -5.32 7.18
CA SER A 243 9.86 -6.47 7.52
C SER A 243 9.18 -7.79 7.17
N PHE A 244 7.88 -7.90 7.46
CA PHE A 244 7.07 -9.07 7.12
C PHE A 244 6.99 -9.30 5.61
N ILE A 245 6.66 -8.29 4.81
CA ILE A 245 6.60 -8.40 3.33
C ILE A 245 7.94 -8.87 2.76
N ILE A 246 9.06 -8.34 3.28
CA ILE A 246 10.41 -8.71 2.84
C ILE A 246 10.73 -10.15 3.19
N ASN A 247 10.44 -10.57 4.43
CA ASN A 247 10.63 -11.95 4.87
C ASN A 247 9.79 -12.91 4.04
N LEU A 248 8.53 -12.57 3.79
CA LEU A 248 7.61 -13.34 2.96
C LEU A 248 8.17 -13.54 1.55
N ARG A 249 8.58 -12.44 0.89
CA ARG A 249 9.22 -12.50 -0.43
C ARG A 249 10.49 -13.36 -0.40
N ASN A 250 11.35 -13.15 0.60
CA ASN A 250 12.64 -13.84 0.65
C ASN A 250 12.50 -15.34 0.88
N ARG A 251 11.55 -15.74 1.72
CA ARG A 251 11.34 -17.14 2.09
C ARG A 251 10.55 -17.92 1.06
N PHE A 252 9.66 -17.26 0.32
CA PHE A 252 8.86 -17.92 -0.70
C PHE A 252 9.59 -18.02 -2.05
N PHE A 253 10.18 -16.92 -2.54
CA PHE A 253 10.72 -16.87 -3.91
C PHE A 253 12.17 -17.34 -4.04
N HIS A 254 12.94 -17.41 -2.94
CA HIS A 254 14.29 -17.95 -2.97
C HIS A 254 14.30 -19.35 -2.36
N LEU A 255 14.47 -20.38 -3.19
CA LEU A 255 14.51 -21.78 -2.72
C LEU A 255 15.81 -22.09 -1.97
N PHE A 256 16.95 -21.61 -2.48
CA PHE A 256 18.27 -21.81 -1.89
C PHE A 256 18.81 -20.49 -1.33
N ASN A 257 18.95 -20.40 -0.02
CA ASN A 257 19.73 -19.34 0.65
C ASN A 257 20.79 -19.99 1.54
N SER A 258 21.98 -19.39 1.60
CA SER A 258 23.20 -19.94 2.22
C SER A 258 23.21 -20.02 3.75
N GLY A 259 22.05 -20.15 4.42
CA GLY A 259 22.07 -20.31 5.88
C GLY A 259 20.75 -20.46 6.64
N GLN A 260 19.57 -20.31 6.03
CA GLN A 260 18.30 -20.40 6.78
C GLN A 260 17.19 -21.09 5.96
N PRO A 261 16.31 -21.88 6.61
CA PRO A 261 15.27 -22.64 5.92
C PRO A 261 14.26 -21.70 5.27
N ASN A 262 14.10 -21.84 3.96
CA ASN A 262 13.05 -21.18 3.17
C ASN A 262 11.78 -22.02 3.21
N LEU A 263 10.65 -21.42 2.84
CA LEU A 263 9.42 -22.17 2.65
C LEU A 263 9.64 -23.20 1.55
N GLN A 264 9.48 -24.47 1.89
CA GLN A 264 9.57 -25.56 0.95
C GLN A 264 8.24 -25.70 0.20
N SER A 265 8.25 -26.37 -0.95
CA SER A 265 7.02 -26.59 -1.73
C SER A 265 5.99 -27.47 -1.00
N ASP A 266 6.37 -28.18 0.06
CA ASP A 266 5.47 -28.94 0.94
C ASP A 266 4.99 -28.14 2.16
N ASP A 267 5.54 -26.94 2.41
CA ASP A 267 5.05 -26.03 3.46
C ASP A 267 3.76 -25.29 3.03
N ILE A 268 3.54 -25.13 1.72
CA ILE A 268 2.41 -24.40 1.14
C ILE A 268 1.71 -25.29 0.12
N LEU A 269 0.45 -25.65 0.40
CA LEU A 269 -0.36 -26.51 -0.47
C LEU A 269 -0.66 -25.86 -1.82
N ASP A 270 -0.98 -24.57 -1.81
CA ASP A 270 -1.32 -23.78 -2.99
C ASP A 270 -0.82 -22.34 -2.77
N ALA A 271 0.02 -21.85 -3.68
CA ALA A 271 0.64 -20.55 -3.57
C ALA A 271 -0.37 -19.41 -3.74
N ASP A 272 -1.28 -19.51 -4.70
CA ASP A 272 -2.29 -18.48 -4.92
C ASP A 272 -3.26 -18.42 -3.75
N TYR A 273 -3.65 -19.56 -3.17
CA TYR A 273 -4.42 -19.61 -1.95
C TYR A 273 -3.70 -18.94 -0.78
N PHE A 274 -2.41 -19.21 -0.60
CA PHE A 274 -1.61 -18.62 0.45
C PHE A 274 -1.48 -17.10 0.30
N PHE A 275 -1.19 -16.60 -0.92
CA PHE A 275 -1.08 -15.16 -1.18
C PHE A 275 -2.42 -14.43 -1.14
N LYS A 276 -3.54 -15.11 -1.46
CA LYS A 276 -4.90 -14.58 -1.30
C LYS A 276 -5.17 -14.10 0.13
N LEU A 277 -4.60 -14.77 1.13
CA LEU A 277 -4.81 -14.44 2.54
C LEU A 277 -4.11 -13.13 2.96
N VAL A 278 -3.08 -12.68 2.23
CA VAL A 278 -2.17 -11.59 2.65
C VAL A 278 -2.17 -10.37 1.73
N ASN A 279 -2.54 -10.54 0.45
CA ASN A 279 -2.48 -9.46 -0.54
C ASN A 279 -3.31 -8.24 -0.13
N LYS A 280 -4.53 -8.46 0.36
CA LYS A 280 -5.41 -7.37 0.77
C LYS A 280 -4.82 -6.56 1.92
N GLN A 281 -4.28 -7.22 2.93
CA GLN A 281 -3.67 -6.62 4.11
C GLN A 281 -2.39 -5.86 3.73
N THR A 282 -1.62 -6.41 2.81
CA THR A 282 -0.40 -5.78 2.28
C THR A 282 -0.73 -4.52 1.47
N ALA A 283 -1.70 -4.60 0.56
CA ALA A 283 -2.18 -3.45 -0.19
C ALA A 283 -2.75 -2.37 0.73
N TYR A 284 -3.47 -2.75 1.80
CA TYR A 284 -3.95 -1.83 2.82
C TYR A 284 -2.80 -1.09 3.50
N TRP A 285 -1.81 -1.82 4.03
CA TRP A 285 -0.67 -1.20 4.69
C TRP A 285 0.07 -0.22 3.77
N LEU A 286 0.33 -0.61 2.52
CA LEU A 286 0.96 0.25 1.52
C LEU A 286 0.10 1.49 1.21
N SER A 287 -1.22 1.36 1.20
CA SER A 287 -2.16 2.46 0.98
C SER A 287 -2.09 3.47 2.13
N ILE A 288 -2.09 3.00 3.38
CA ILE A 288 -1.95 3.86 4.57
C ILE A 288 -0.62 4.62 4.56
N VAL A 289 0.49 3.96 4.23
CA VAL A 289 1.77 4.66 4.12
C VAL A 289 1.73 5.71 3.02
N LEU A 290 1.14 5.39 1.87
CA LEU A 290 1.03 6.31 0.73
C LEU A 290 0.18 7.54 1.06
N ILE A 291 -0.98 7.37 1.69
CA ILE A 291 -1.87 8.49 1.97
C ILE A 291 -1.20 9.48 2.93
N GLU A 292 -0.41 8.99 3.87
CA GLU A 292 0.33 9.84 4.81
C GLU A 292 1.35 10.74 4.09
N ILE A 293 2.03 10.22 3.06
CA ILE A 293 2.89 11.06 2.21
C ILE A 293 2.10 12.13 1.47
N LEU A 294 0.90 11.79 1.01
CA LEU A 294 0.07 12.71 0.26
C LEU A 294 -0.52 13.79 1.15
N LYS A 295 -0.98 13.47 2.36
CA LYS A 295 -1.41 14.44 3.38
C LYS A 295 -0.31 15.46 3.66
N TYR A 296 0.88 14.97 4.04
CA TYR A 296 2.05 15.83 4.26
C TYR A 296 2.40 16.66 3.02
N SER A 297 2.21 16.09 1.83
CA SER A 297 2.44 16.80 0.57
C SER A 297 1.46 17.91 0.28
N ILE A 298 0.21 17.78 0.74
CA ILE A 298 -0.88 18.75 0.58
C ILE A 298 -0.66 19.90 1.57
N GLU A 299 -0.46 19.58 2.86
CA GLU A 299 -0.18 20.57 3.92
C GLU A 299 0.98 21.51 3.53
N LYS A 300 2.07 20.94 3.00
CA LYS A 300 3.26 21.72 2.56
C LYS A 300 3.12 22.38 1.19
N CYS A 301 1.97 22.24 0.52
CA CYS A 301 1.68 22.92 -0.74
C CYS A 301 0.88 24.21 -0.55
N GLU A 302 0.28 24.40 0.63
CA GLU A 302 -0.46 25.59 1.03
C GLU A 302 0.44 26.70 1.61
N ASP A 303 1.68 26.35 2.00
CA ASP A 303 2.79 27.25 2.33
C ASP A 303 3.57 27.74 1.07
#